data_AF-A0A969PZF1-F1
#
_entry.id   AF-A0A969PZF1-F1
#
_cell.length_a   1.000
_cell.length_b   1.000
_cell.length_c   1.000
_cell.angle_alpha   90.00
_cell.angle_beta   90.00
_cell.angle_gamma   90.00
#
_symmetry.space_group_name_H-M   'P 1'
#
loop_
_entity.id
_entity.type
_entity.pdbx_description
1 polymer ?
#
loop_
_entity_poly.entity_id
_entity_poly.type
_entity_poly.pdbx_seq_one_letter_code
_entity_poly.pdbx_strand_id
1 'polypeptide(L)'
;MLILVLPLPPLTAGIAFVVLSGMGQGLSSIVRGTVPLALFGSQGFGGMLGRFAVVRTTLSAGAAYFFALSVESFGFQTTQVAFALIGMVAVLPLPFLLLQVNRAAKPGAD
;
A
#
# COMPACT_ATOMS: atom_id res chain seq x y z
N MET A 1 -3.78 6.59 13.51
CA MET A 1 -2.60 7.00 14.30
C MET A 1 -2.95 8.01 15.38
N LEU A 2 -3.41 9.23 15.06
CA LEU A 2 -3.66 10.30 16.06
C LEU A 2 -4.40 9.88 17.35
N ILE A 3 -5.41 9.00 17.24
CA ILE A 3 -6.20 8.48 18.38
C ILE A 3 -5.37 7.67 19.39
N LEU A 4 -4.24 7.06 18.98
CA LEU A 4 -3.31 6.36 19.87
C LEU A 4 -2.35 7.33 20.61
N VAL A 5 -2.42 8.63 20.33
CA VAL A 5 -1.57 9.68 20.91
C VAL A 5 -2.36 10.55 21.92
N LEU A 6 -3.69 10.46 21.93
CA LEU A 6 -4.52 11.09 22.97
C LEU A 6 -4.36 10.34 24.31
N PRO A 7 -4.48 11.03 25.47
CA PRO A 7 -4.47 10.43 26.80
C PRO A 7 -5.79 9.71 27.10
N LEU A 8 -6.06 8.64 26.37
CA LEU A 8 -7.22 7.75 26.49
C LEU A 8 -6.79 6.41 27.12
N PRO A 9 -7.68 5.69 27.83
CA PRO A 9 -7.40 4.34 28.28
C PRO A 9 -7.01 3.43 27.09
N PRO A 10 -5.96 2.59 27.18
CA PRO A 10 -5.44 1.84 26.03
C PRO A 10 -6.47 0.96 25.33
N LEU A 11 -7.40 0.36 26.07
CA LEU A 11 -8.55 -0.39 25.54
C LEU A 11 -9.45 0.50 24.65
N THR A 12 -9.86 1.66 25.17
CA THR A 12 -10.73 2.61 24.45
C THR A 12 -10.02 3.19 23.21
N ALA A 13 -8.75 3.55 23.34
CA ALA A 13 -7.92 4.04 22.23
C ALA A 13 -7.75 2.96 21.14
N GLY A 14 -7.49 1.71 21.54
CA GLY A 14 -7.38 0.56 20.65
C GLY A 14 -8.67 0.25 19.90
N ILE A 15 -9.81 0.18 20.60
CA ILE A 15 -11.13 -0.05 19.99
C ILE A 15 -11.46 1.07 18.98
N ALA A 16 -11.33 2.33 19.38
CA ALA A 16 -11.59 3.47 18.48
C ALA A 16 -10.65 3.48 17.27
N PHE A 17 -9.37 3.16 17.46
CA PHE A 17 -8.39 3.05 16.38
C PHE A 17 -8.73 1.91 15.40
N VAL A 18 -9.10 0.72 15.89
CA VAL A 18 -9.46 -0.43 15.05
C VAL A 18 -10.75 -0.17 14.26
N VAL A 19 -11.79 0.37 14.89
CA VAL A 19 -13.06 0.71 14.21
C VAL A 19 -12.83 1.71 13.09
N LEU A 20 -12.17 2.85 13.37
CA LEU A 20 -11.98 3.91 12.39
C LEU A 20 -10.97 3.53 11.30
N SER A 21 -9.92 2.79 11.62
CA SER A 21 -8.94 2.32 10.63
C SER A 21 -9.52 1.21 9.75
N GLY A 22 -10.30 0.30 10.32
CA GLY A 22 -11.01 -0.74 9.59
C GLY A 22 -12.05 -0.17 8.62
N MET A 23 -12.87 0.78 9.10
CA MET A 23 -13.84 1.50 8.26
C MET A 23 -13.15 2.27 7.12
N GLY A 24 -12.04 2.97 7.42
CA GLY A 24 -11.25 3.69 6.42
C GLY A 24 -10.61 2.76 5.37
N GLN A 25 -10.07 1.61 5.77
CA GLN A 25 -9.53 0.62 4.82
C GLN A 25 -10.63 -0.05 4.00
N GLY A 26 -11.79 -0.37 4.60
CA GLY A 26 -12.94 -0.91 3.88
C GLY A 26 -13.43 0.04 2.78
N LEU A 27 -13.63 1.32 3.12
CA LEU A 27 -14.01 2.35 2.15
C LEU A 27 -12.95 2.51 1.04
N SER A 28 -11.66 2.53 1.41
CA SER A 28 -10.57 2.63 0.42
C SER A 28 -10.51 1.40 -0.51
N SER A 29 -10.88 0.21 -0.03
CA SER A 29 -10.98 -1.01 -0.84
C SER A 29 -12.11 -0.89 -1.88
N ILE A 30 -13.30 -0.44 -1.44
CA ILE A 30 -14.46 -0.24 -2.33
C ILE A 30 -14.13 0.76 -3.45
N VAL A 31 -13.59 1.93 -3.10
CA VAL A 31 -13.27 2.98 -4.09
C VAL A 31 -12.20 2.52 -5.10
N ARG A 32 -11.20 1.76 -4.67
CA ARG A 32 -10.19 1.15 -5.57
C ARG A 32 -10.76 0.04 -6.45
N GLY A 33 -11.88 -0.58 -6.06
CA GLY A 33 -12.61 -1.54 -6.89
C GLY A 33 -13.52 -0.88 -7.92
N THR A 34 -14.23 0.18 -7.55
CA THR A 34 -15.20 0.83 -8.45
C THR A 34 -14.54 1.69 -9.53
N VAL A 35 -13.45 2.39 -9.24
CA VAL A 35 -12.77 3.25 -10.22
C VAL A 35 -12.29 2.50 -11.47
N PRO A 36 -11.55 1.37 -11.39
CA PRO A 36 -11.13 0.65 -12.59
C PRO A 36 -12.26 -0.17 -13.22
N LEU A 37 -13.29 -0.55 -12.46
CA LEU A 37 -14.49 -1.18 -13.02
C LEU A 37 -15.25 -0.19 -13.92
N ALA A 38 -15.34 1.08 -13.54
CA ALA A 38 -15.93 2.14 -14.36
C ALA A 38 -15.08 2.48 -15.61
N LEU A 39 -13.75 2.35 -15.52
CA LEU A 39 -12.84 2.64 -16.64
C LEU A 39 -12.67 1.49 -17.64
N PHE A 40 -12.76 0.23 -17.19
CA PHE A 40 -12.43 -0.96 -18.02
C PHE A 40 -13.59 -1.95 -18.23
N GLY A 41 -14.73 -1.75 -17.54
CA GLY A 41 -15.90 -2.62 -17.63
C GLY A 41 -15.68 -4.04 -17.06
N SER A 42 -16.76 -4.82 -17.03
CA SER A 42 -16.78 -6.16 -16.43
C SER A 42 -15.89 -7.18 -17.15
N GLN A 43 -15.77 -7.08 -18.49
CA GLN A 43 -15.03 -8.05 -19.34
C GLN A 43 -13.54 -8.14 -19.01
N GLY A 44 -12.88 -7.00 -18.74
CA GLY A 44 -11.41 -6.96 -18.52
C GLY A 44 -10.98 -6.85 -17.06
N PHE A 45 -11.82 -6.27 -16.20
CA PHE A 45 -11.46 -5.87 -14.83
C PHE A 45 -10.94 -7.04 -13.97
N GLY A 46 -11.63 -8.18 -13.96
CA GLY A 46 -11.25 -9.34 -13.14
C GLY A 46 -9.88 -9.92 -13.50
N GLY A 47 -9.59 -10.07 -14.80
CA GLY A 47 -8.30 -10.58 -15.28
C GLY A 47 -7.14 -9.62 -15.04
N MET A 48 -7.39 -8.30 -15.18
CA MET A 48 -6.40 -7.27 -14.90
C MET A 48 -6.07 -7.20 -13.40
N LEU A 49 -7.10 -7.12 -12.55
CA LEU A 49 -6.95 -7.07 -11.09
C LEU A 49 -6.31 -8.35 -10.56
N GLY A 50 -6.70 -9.51 -11.10
CA GLY A 50 -6.08 -10.80 -10.80
C GLY A 50 -4.58 -10.85 -11.11
N ARG A 51 -4.16 -10.34 -12.28
CA ARG A 51 -2.73 -10.23 -12.63
C ARG A 51 -1.95 -9.36 -11.64
N PHE A 52 -2.46 -8.17 -11.29
CA PHE A 52 -1.82 -7.31 -10.30
C PHE A 52 -1.80 -7.94 -8.90
N ALA A 53 -2.87 -8.63 -8.50
CA ALA A 53 -2.95 -9.33 -7.22
C ALA A 53 -1.94 -10.48 -7.13
N VAL A 54 -1.80 -11.30 -8.19
CA VAL A 54 -0.81 -12.40 -8.25
C VAL A 54 0.60 -11.82 -8.13
N VAL A 55 0.98 -10.85 -8.96
CA VAL A 55 2.33 -10.24 -8.91
C VAL A 55 2.62 -9.64 -7.54
N ARG A 56 1.69 -8.84 -6.97
CA ARG A 56 1.85 -8.25 -5.64
C ARG A 56 2.02 -9.32 -4.55
N THR A 57 1.22 -10.38 -4.59
CA THR A 57 1.23 -11.42 -3.55
C THR A 57 2.50 -12.28 -3.64
N THR A 58 2.92 -12.67 -4.85
CA THR A 58 4.19 -13.39 -5.07
C THR A 58 5.39 -12.58 -4.61
N LEU A 59 5.46 -11.28 -4.96
CA LEU A 59 6.52 -10.38 -4.50
C LEU A 59 6.50 -10.19 -2.98
N SER A 60 5.32 -10.04 -2.37
CA SER A 60 5.19 -9.88 -0.91
C SER A 60 5.58 -11.14 -0.13
N ALA A 61 5.27 -12.34 -0.65
CA ALA A 61 5.67 -13.60 -0.06
C ALA A 61 7.19 -13.82 -0.18
N GLY A 62 7.76 -13.55 -1.37
CA GLY A 62 9.21 -13.58 -1.59
C GLY A 62 9.95 -12.59 -0.69
N ALA A 63 9.45 -11.37 -0.53
CA ALA A 63 10.06 -10.37 0.34
C ALA A 63 10.12 -10.81 1.81
N ALA A 64 9.05 -11.44 2.33
CA ALA A 64 9.04 -11.98 3.70
C ALA A 64 10.05 -13.14 3.87
N TYR A 65 10.16 -14.01 2.87
CA TYR A 65 11.13 -15.11 2.84
C TYR A 65 12.58 -14.62 2.81
N PHE A 66 12.91 -13.70 1.89
CA PHE A 66 14.26 -13.12 1.81
C PHE A 66 14.62 -12.28 3.05
N PHE A 67 13.65 -11.62 3.69
CA PHE A 67 13.85 -10.95 4.97
C PHE A 67 14.26 -11.96 6.06
N ALA A 68 13.52 -13.07 6.21
CA ALA A 68 13.83 -14.10 7.19
C ALA A 68 15.24 -14.70 7.00
N LEU A 69 15.60 -15.10 5.78
CA LEU A 69 16.94 -15.60 5.46
C LEU A 69 18.05 -14.57 5.73
N SER A 70 17.77 -13.29 5.49
CA SER A 70 18.72 -12.21 5.77
C SER A 70 18.90 -11.99 7.27
N VAL A 71 17.84 -12.08 8.08
CA VAL A 71 17.92 -12.04 9.55
C VAL A 71 18.76 -13.19 10.10
N GLU A 72 18.63 -14.40 9.55
CA GLU A 72 19.45 -15.56 9.91
C GLU A 72 20.93 -15.37 9.54
N SER A 73 21.21 -14.81 8.36
CA SER A 73 22.58 -14.67 7.82
C SER A 73 23.36 -13.46 8.35
N PHE A 74 22.69 -12.33 8.56
CA PHE A 74 23.31 -11.03 8.86
C PHE A 74 22.82 -10.39 10.18
N GLY A 75 21.94 -11.08 10.90
CA GLY A 75 21.28 -10.57 12.10
C GLY A 75 20.14 -9.60 11.81
N PHE A 76 19.28 -9.41 12.81
CA PHE A 76 18.08 -8.58 12.72
C PHE A 76 18.39 -7.11 12.40
N GLN A 77 19.34 -6.50 13.12
CA GLN A 77 19.61 -5.06 13.04
C GLN A 77 20.16 -4.63 11.66
N THR A 78 21.10 -5.39 11.11
CA THR A 78 21.66 -5.19 9.76
C THR A 78 20.57 -5.31 8.69
N THR A 79 19.76 -6.36 8.79
CA THR A 79 18.68 -6.66 7.83
C THR A 79 17.58 -5.61 7.85
N GLN A 80 17.18 -5.15 9.04
CA GLN A 80 16.17 -4.11 9.18
C GLN A 80 16.61 -2.80 8.50
N VAL A 81 17.88 -2.39 8.65
CA VAL A 81 18.40 -1.18 8.00
C VAL A 81 18.47 -1.37 6.48
N ALA A 82 18.95 -2.52 5.99
CA ALA A 82 18.99 -2.80 4.56
C ALA A 82 17.60 -2.77 3.89
N PHE A 83 16.61 -3.44 4.50
CA PHE A 83 15.23 -3.45 3.98
C PHE A 83 14.54 -2.08 4.13
N ALA A 84 14.86 -1.29 5.16
CA ALA A 84 14.35 0.08 5.28
C ALA A 84 14.89 1.00 4.17
N LEU A 85 16.17 0.88 3.81
CA LEU A 85 16.77 1.63 2.70
C LEU A 85 16.18 1.20 1.35
N ILE A 86 16.01 -0.10 1.10
CA ILE A 86 15.30 -0.62 -0.09
C ILE A 86 13.87 -0.07 -0.14
N GLY A 87 13.19 -0.01 1.02
CA GLY A 87 11.86 0.59 1.16
C GLY A 87 11.82 2.08 0.78
N MET A 88 12.82 2.87 1.17
CA MET A 88 12.94 4.28 0.74
C MET A 88 13.19 4.41 -0.77
N VAL A 89 14.06 3.56 -1.34
CA VAL A 89 14.32 3.54 -2.80
C VAL A 89 13.04 3.20 -3.58
N ALA A 90 12.19 2.31 -3.05
CA ALA A 90 10.89 1.95 -3.64
C ALA A 90 9.85 3.10 -3.65
N VAL A 91 10.10 4.22 -2.94
CA VAL A 91 9.25 5.43 -2.96
C VAL A 91 9.58 6.36 -4.14
N LEU A 92 10.81 6.28 -4.69
CA LEU A 92 11.28 7.15 -5.78
C LEU A 92 10.41 7.19 -7.06
N PRO A 93 9.66 6.13 -7.45
CA PRO A 93 8.74 6.20 -8.58
C PRO A 93 7.49 7.06 -8.34
N LEU A 94 7.10 7.33 -7.09
CA LEU A 94 5.88 8.10 -6.79
C LEU A 94 5.88 9.54 -7.32
N PRO A 95 6.93 10.38 -7.13
CA PRO A 95 6.96 11.72 -7.75
C PRO A 95 6.87 11.67 -9.29
N PHE A 96 7.46 10.66 -9.94
CA PHE A 96 7.33 10.49 -11.39
C PHE A 96 5.89 10.16 -11.81
N LEU A 97 5.22 9.26 -11.07
CA LEU A 97 3.80 8.95 -11.27
C LEU A 97 2.91 10.19 -11.06
N LEU A 98 3.16 10.97 -10.00
CA LEU A 98 2.41 12.20 -9.71
C LEU A 98 2.58 13.26 -10.82
N LEU A 99 3.77 13.38 -11.40
CA LEU A 99 4.01 14.26 -12.56
C LEU A 99 3.26 13.79 -13.81
N GLN A 100 3.13 12.48 -14.04
CA GLN A 100 2.31 11.95 -15.14
C GLN A 100 0.81 12.22 -14.92
N VAL A 101 0.30 11.95 -13.72
CA VAL A 101 -1.11 12.19 -13.37
C VAL A 101 -1.46 13.68 -13.46
N ASN A 102 -0.62 14.57 -12.95
CA ASN A 102 -0.85 16.02 -13.01
C ASN A 102 -0.77 16.58 -14.44
N ARG A 103 0.00 15.94 -15.34
CA ARG A 103 -0.03 16.25 -16.79
C ARG A 103 -1.32 15.75 -17.45
N ALA A 104 -1.73 14.52 -17.17
CA ALA A 104 -2.98 13.96 -17.67
C ALA A 104 -4.25 14.67 -17.15
N ALA A 105 -4.14 15.38 -16.01
CA ALA A 105 -5.19 16.21 -15.43
C ALA A 105 -5.24 17.66 -15.98
N LYS A 106 -4.35 18.03 -16.92
CA LYS A 106 -4.37 19.33 -17.61
C LYS A 106 -4.50 19.24 -19.16
N PRO A 107 -5.61 18.68 -19.70
CA PRO A 107 -6.03 18.95 -21.07
C PRO A 107 -7.17 20.01 -21.07
N GLY A 108 -7.02 21.13 -21.77
CA GLY A 108 -8.09 22.12 -21.92
C GLY A 108 -7.88 23.41 -21.13
N ALA A 109 -6.80 24.13 -21.41
CA ALA A 109 -6.62 25.56 -21.16
C ALA A 109 -5.98 26.23 -22.39
N ASP A 110 -6.47 25.83 -23.57
CA ASP A 110 -5.70 25.66 -24.81
C ASP A 110 -6.44 26.21 -26.05
#